data_AF-A0A0F8XWL9-F1
#
_entry.id   AF-A0A0F8XWL9-F1
#
_cell.length_a   1.000
_cell.length_b   1.000
_cell.length_c   1.000
_cell.angle_alpha   90.00
_cell.angle_beta   90.00
_cell.angle_gamma   90.00
#
_symmetry.space_group_name_H-M   'P 1'
#
loop_
_entity.id
_entity.type
_entity.pdbx_description
1 polymer ?
#
loop_
_entity_poly.entity_id
_entity_poly.type
_entity_poly.pdbx_seq_one_letter_code
_entity_poly.pdbx_strand_id
1 'polypeptide(L)'
;MSVYFAQRRKGGLIKIGWSRSVPARVRVLKAKLLGSIKGERSAEKATHKEFAHLKVRGEWYRATEELLEYIRTEAQEHTPDAEVKQINIGLSKNIITRLDNLTARMTRERHELWGVNMDAVTRSDALRIAVLEGLKQLERKKR
;
A
#
# COMPACT_ATOMS: atom_id res chain seq x y z
N MET A 1 -6.32 -15.34 -2.52
CA MET A 1 -5.80 -15.51 -1.15
C MET A 1 -4.28 -15.52 -1.23
N SER A 2 -3.60 -15.03 -0.20
CA SER A 2 -2.14 -14.87 -0.24
C SER A 2 -1.53 -15.14 1.12
N VAL A 3 -0.30 -15.67 1.10
CA VAL A 3 0.60 -15.69 2.25
C VAL A 3 1.22 -14.30 2.34
N TYR A 4 1.26 -13.70 3.53
CA TYR A 4 1.77 -12.36 3.75
C TYR A 4 2.85 -12.34 4.83
N PHE A 5 3.76 -11.39 4.67
CA PHE A 5 4.87 -11.14 5.59
C PHE A 5 4.70 -9.75 6.20
N ALA A 6 4.52 -9.64 7.52
CA ALA A 6 4.27 -8.36 8.17
C ALA A 6 5.16 -8.12 9.39
N GLN A 7 5.82 -6.97 9.46
CA GLN A 7 6.78 -6.65 10.51
C GLN A 7 6.22 -5.67 11.54
N ARG A 8 6.41 -5.96 12.83
CA ARG A 8 6.12 -5.01 13.92
C ARG A 8 7.31 -4.10 14.15
N ARG A 9 7.20 -2.82 13.77
CA ARG A 9 8.27 -1.81 13.87
C ARG A 9 9.51 -2.19 13.06
N LYS A 10 10.39 -1.23 12.80
CA LYS A 10 11.65 -1.49 12.08
C LYS A 10 12.53 -2.44 12.90
N GLY A 11 12.95 -3.55 12.30
CA GLY A 11 13.81 -4.56 12.95
C GLY A 11 13.10 -5.50 13.93
N GLY A 12 11.78 -5.38 14.12
CA GLY A 12 11.03 -6.30 14.97
C GLY A 12 10.65 -7.60 14.28
N LEU A 13 9.85 -8.42 14.99
CA LEU A 13 9.43 -9.74 14.50
C LEU A 13 8.59 -9.65 13.22
N ILE A 14 8.79 -10.62 12.35
CA ILE A 14 8.02 -10.80 11.11
C ILE A 14 6.96 -11.86 11.36
N LYS A 15 5.72 -11.54 11.02
CA LYS A 15 4.60 -12.48 10.98
C LYS A 15 4.50 -13.08 9.59
N ILE A 16 4.38 -14.38 9.54
CA ILE A 16 3.97 -15.12 8.34
C ILE A 16 2.51 -15.51 8.57
N GLY A 17 1.63 -15.31 7.60
CA GLY A 17 0.25 -15.78 7.73
C GLY A 17 -0.50 -15.77 6.42
N TRP A 18 -1.70 -16.32 6.42
CA TRP A 18 -2.53 -16.43 5.22
C TRP A 18 -3.85 -15.66 5.37
N SER A 19 -4.31 -14.99 4.31
CA SER A 19 -5.55 -14.23 4.35
C SER A 19 -6.24 -14.08 2.98
N ARG A 20 -7.57 -13.90 3.01
CA ARG A 20 -8.35 -13.37 1.87
C ARG A 20 -8.13 -11.87 1.68
N SER A 21 -7.89 -11.16 2.77
CA SER A 21 -7.65 -9.72 2.79
C SER A 21 -6.41 -9.42 3.63
N VAL A 22 -5.26 -9.34 2.95
CA VAL A 22 -3.98 -9.01 3.58
C VAL A 22 -3.98 -7.58 4.16
N PRO A 23 -4.43 -6.53 3.43
CA PRO A 23 -4.40 -5.17 3.96
C PRO A 23 -5.22 -5.00 5.26
N ALA A 24 -6.42 -5.59 5.32
CA ALA A 24 -7.25 -5.53 6.53
C ALA A 24 -6.56 -6.22 7.72
N ARG A 25 -5.92 -7.37 7.48
CA ARG A 25 -5.23 -8.13 8.53
C ARG A 25 -4.01 -7.39 9.05
N VAL A 26 -3.20 -6.82 8.16
CA VAL A 26 -2.00 -6.05 8.52
C VAL A 26 -2.37 -4.79 9.33
N ARG A 27 -3.48 -4.12 8.97
CA ARG A 27 -4.00 -2.97 9.73
C ARG A 27 -4.34 -3.33 11.17
N VAL A 28 -5.04 -4.43 11.39
CA VAL A 28 -5.37 -4.93 12.75
C VAL A 28 -4.10 -5.25 13.55
N LEU A 29 -3.08 -5.78 12.89
CA LEU A 29 -1.80 -6.11 13.53
C LEU A 29 -0.94 -4.88 13.87
N LYS A 30 -1.29 -3.71 13.32
CA LYS A 30 -0.48 -2.48 13.36
C LYS A 30 0.98 -2.76 12.93
N ALA A 31 1.11 -3.50 11.83
CA ALA A 31 2.39 -3.95 11.28
C ALA A 31 2.61 -3.35 9.87
N LYS A 32 3.85 -3.36 9.40
CA LYS A 32 4.21 -3.01 8.02
C LYS A 32 4.15 -4.26 7.15
N LEU A 33 3.41 -4.25 6.04
CA LEU A 33 3.45 -5.33 5.05
C LEU A 33 4.81 -5.26 4.32
N LEU A 34 5.54 -6.37 4.32
CA LEU A 34 6.83 -6.52 3.62
C LEU A 34 6.64 -7.13 2.23
N GLY A 35 5.65 -8.00 2.06
CA GLY A 35 5.34 -8.63 0.78
C GLY A 35 4.23 -9.67 0.92
N SER A 36 3.76 -10.17 -0.21
CA SER A 36 2.84 -11.32 -0.22
C SER A 36 3.08 -12.25 -1.40
N ILE A 37 2.87 -13.54 -1.17
CA ILE A 37 2.94 -14.59 -2.18
C ILE A 37 1.51 -15.05 -2.45
N LYS A 38 1.06 -15.04 -3.70
CA LYS A 38 -0.24 -15.60 -4.07
C LYS A 38 -0.20 -17.10 -3.81
N GLY A 39 -1.14 -17.62 -3.03
CA GLY A 39 -1.10 -19.03 -2.65
C GLY A 39 -2.20 -19.46 -1.69
N GLU A 40 -2.19 -20.75 -1.41
CA GLU A 40 -3.11 -21.42 -0.52
C GLU A 40 -2.53 -21.56 0.89
N ARG A 41 -3.34 -22.08 1.81
CA ARG A 41 -2.92 -22.38 3.18
C ARG A 41 -1.79 -23.41 3.25
N SER A 42 -1.68 -24.30 2.26
CA SER A 42 -0.58 -25.25 2.13
C SER A 42 0.76 -24.55 1.93
N ALA A 43 0.79 -23.47 1.15
CA ALA A 43 2.00 -22.66 0.94
C ALA A 43 2.45 -21.98 2.24
N GLU A 44 1.51 -21.41 3.02
CA GLU A 44 1.82 -20.84 4.33
C GLU A 44 2.41 -21.88 5.29
N LYS A 45 1.86 -23.09 5.32
CA LYS A 45 2.38 -24.19 6.14
C LYS A 45 3.79 -24.59 5.71
N ALA A 46 4.08 -24.60 4.41
CA ALA A 46 5.42 -24.89 3.88
C ALA A 46 6.42 -23.80 4.33
N THR A 47 6.06 -22.52 4.17
CA THR A 47 6.89 -21.40 4.63
C THR A 47 7.12 -21.44 6.14
N HIS A 48 6.11 -21.80 6.93
CA HIS A 48 6.27 -21.97 8.38
C HIS A 48 7.23 -23.11 8.75
N LYS A 49 7.27 -24.18 7.96
CA LYS A 49 8.19 -25.31 8.14
C LYS A 49 9.62 -24.92 7.75
N GLU A 50 9.78 -24.23 6.64
CA GLU A 50 11.07 -23.74 6.13
C GLU A 50 11.78 -22.84 7.14
N PHE A 51 11.07 -21.88 7.74
CA PHE A 51 11.65 -20.93 8.70
C PHE A 51 11.44 -21.33 10.17
N ALA A 52 11.17 -22.60 10.46
CA ALA A 52 10.84 -23.05 11.81
C ALA A 52 11.95 -22.74 12.84
N HIS A 53 13.23 -22.74 12.41
CA HIS A 53 14.39 -22.37 13.23
C HIS A 53 14.39 -20.88 13.65
N LEU A 54 13.71 -20.01 12.91
CA LEU A 54 13.60 -18.58 13.21
C LEU A 54 12.38 -18.25 14.08
N LYS A 55 11.54 -19.24 14.37
CA LYS A 55 10.27 -19.06 15.09
C LYS A 55 10.53 -18.60 16.52
N VAL A 56 9.88 -17.51 16.92
CA VAL A 56 9.94 -16.99 18.30
C VAL A 56 8.70 -17.40 19.07
N ARG A 57 7.50 -17.14 18.51
CA ARG A 57 6.23 -17.51 19.14
C ARG A 57 5.08 -17.47 18.14
N GLY A 58 4.14 -18.41 18.24
CA GLY A 58 2.97 -18.48 17.36
C GLY A 58 3.40 -18.43 15.89
N GLU A 59 2.99 -17.40 15.16
CA GLU A 59 3.33 -17.20 13.76
C GLU A 59 4.37 -16.07 13.57
N TRP A 60 5.15 -15.75 14.60
CA TRP A 60 6.15 -14.68 14.61
C TRP A 60 7.58 -15.22 14.61
N TYR A 61 8.40 -14.64 13.73
CA TYR A 61 9.75 -15.08 13.37
C TYR A 61 10.75 -13.94 13.55
N ARG A 62 12.02 -14.28 13.80
CA ARG A 62 13.12 -13.31 13.83
C ARG A 62 13.32 -12.71 12.43
N ALA A 63 13.57 -11.40 12.36
CA ALA A 63 13.89 -10.71 11.12
C ALA A 63 15.37 -10.89 10.78
N THR A 64 15.76 -12.10 10.39
CA THR A 64 17.11 -12.40 9.90
C THR A 64 17.24 -12.06 8.42
N GLU A 65 18.48 -11.92 7.95
CA GLU A 65 18.76 -11.64 6.54
C GLU A 65 18.19 -12.72 5.61
N GLU A 66 18.25 -13.99 6.02
CA GLU A 66 17.69 -15.14 5.31
C GLU A 66 16.19 -14.96 5.00
N LEU A 67 15.38 -14.63 6.01
CA LEU A 67 13.94 -14.44 5.82
C LEU A 67 13.64 -13.17 5.02
N LEU A 68 14.43 -12.11 5.21
CA LEU A 68 14.27 -10.88 4.45
C LEU A 68 14.60 -11.07 2.97
N GLU A 69 15.64 -11.83 2.66
CA GLU A 69 16.02 -12.17 1.28
C GLU A 69 14.95 -13.03 0.61
N TYR A 70 14.44 -14.05 1.30
CA TYR A 70 13.31 -14.84 0.81
C TYR A 70 12.11 -13.95 0.44
N ILE A 71 11.77 -12.98 1.28
CA ILE A 71 10.66 -12.06 1.01
C ILE A 71 10.96 -11.19 -0.21
N ARG A 72 12.19 -10.68 -0.38
CA ARG A 72 12.57 -9.86 -1.54
C ARG A 72 12.49 -10.63 -2.86
N THR A 73 12.87 -11.91 -2.84
CA THR A 73 12.98 -12.73 -4.05
C THR A 73 11.64 -13.37 -4.43
N GLU A 74 10.90 -13.90 -3.46
CA GLU A 74 9.72 -14.72 -3.73
C GLU A 74 8.40 -13.96 -3.59
N ALA A 75 8.34 -12.90 -2.76
CA ALA A 75 7.11 -12.16 -2.57
C ALA A 75 6.92 -11.11 -3.65
N GLN A 76 5.67 -10.94 -4.10
CA GLN A 76 5.32 -9.75 -4.87
C GLN A 76 5.60 -8.54 -3.97
N GLU A 77 6.52 -7.68 -4.43
CA GLU A 77 6.89 -6.47 -3.71
C GLU A 77 5.63 -5.69 -3.38
N HIS A 78 5.34 -5.59 -2.08
CA HIS A 78 4.52 -4.50 -1.62
C HIS A 78 5.48 -3.34 -1.42
N THR A 79 5.55 -2.46 -2.42
CA THR A 79 6.14 -1.14 -2.19
C THR A 79 5.44 -0.61 -0.95
N PRO A 80 6.16 -0.31 0.15
CA PRO A 80 5.53 0.29 1.31
C PRO A 80 4.69 1.43 0.79
N ASP A 81 3.41 1.51 1.16
CA ASP A 81 2.63 2.73 1.00
C ASP A 81 3.59 3.87 1.34
N ALA A 82 4.06 4.61 0.33
CA ALA A 82 5.03 5.67 0.52
C ALA A 82 4.40 6.54 1.58
N GLU A 83 5.00 6.55 2.78
CA GLU A 83 4.37 6.90 4.04
C GLU A 83 3.34 8.01 3.79
N VAL A 84 2.04 7.66 3.73
CA VAL A 84 1.02 8.61 3.27
C VAL A 84 0.85 9.62 4.40
N LYS A 85 1.70 10.65 4.38
CA LYS A 85 1.63 11.76 5.31
C LYS A 85 0.42 12.58 4.93
N GLN A 86 -0.58 12.57 5.79
CA GLN A 86 -1.61 13.59 5.74
C GLN A 86 -0.94 14.92 6.05
N ILE A 87 -1.10 15.88 5.15
CA ILE A 87 -0.59 17.24 5.29
C ILE A 87 -1.77 18.19 5.30
N ASN A 88 -1.75 19.14 6.23
CA ASN A 88 -2.70 20.25 6.24
C ASN A 88 -2.12 21.37 5.40
N ILE A 89 -2.86 21.80 4.38
CA ILE A 89 -2.44 22.88 3.49
C ILE A 89 -3.50 23.99 3.58
N GLY A 90 -3.04 25.21 3.86
CA GLY A 90 -3.87 26.41 3.71
C GLY A 90 -3.99 26.78 2.24
N LEU A 91 -5.22 26.76 1.70
CA LEU A 91 -5.51 27.20 0.34
C LEU A 91 -6.47 28.38 0.36
N SER A 92 -6.33 29.29 -0.61
CA SER A 92 -7.27 30.40 -0.74
C SER A 92 -8.66 29.90 -1.16
N LYS A 93 -9.72 30.64 -0.80
CA LYS A 93 -11.11 30.28 -1.14
C LYS A 93 -11.29 30.04 -2.64
N ASN A 94 -10.69 30.88 -3.48
CA ASN A 94 -10.77 30.74 -4.94
C ASN A 94 -10.14 29.42 -5.43
N ILE A 95 -9.04 28.97 -4.82
CA ILE A 95 -8.41 27.68 -5.17
C ILE A 95 -9.32 26.52 -4.75
N ILE A 96 -9.92 26.60 -3.55
CA ILE A 96 -10.87 25.58 -3.07
C ILE A 96 -12.07 25.47 -4.02
N THR A 97 -12.68 26.58 -4.42
CA THR A 97 -13.79 26.59 -5.39
C THR A 97 -13.39 25.97 -6.73
N ARG A 98 -12.17 26.24 -7.21
CA ARG A 98 -11.68 25.62 -8.47
C ARG A 98 -11.47 24.11 -8.32
N LEU A 99 -10.96 23.66 -7.17
CA LEU A 99 -10.84 22.23 -6.87
C LEU A 99 -12.22 21.57 -6.83
N ASP A 100 -13.22 22.19 -6.21
CA ASP A 100 -14.60 21.69 -6.20
C ASP A 100 -15.14 21.48 -7.61
N ASN A 101 -15.05 22.52 -8.45
CA ASN A 101 -15.51 22.43 -9.84
C ASN A 101 -14.76 21.36 -10.63
N LEU A 102 -13.45 21.21 -10.40
CA LEU A 102 -12.65 20.18 -11.04
C LEU A 102 -13.08 18.77 -10.60
N THR A 103 -13.26 18.54 -9.30
CA THR A 103 -13.72 17.24 -8.78
C THR A 103 -15.09 16.86 -9.31
N ALA A 104 -16.02 17.81 -9.40
CA ALA A 104 -17.34 17.60 -9.97
C ALA A 104 -17.27 17.24 -11.47
N ARG A 105 -16.40 17.91 -12.23
CA ARG A 105 -16.18 17.60 -13.66
C ARG A 105 -15.59 16.21 -13.83
N MET A 106 -14.51 15.89 -13.11
CA MET A 106 -13.84 14.59 -13.21
C MET A 106 -14.74 13.43 -12.78
N THR A 107 -15.59 13.64 -11.77
CA THR A 107 -16.57 12.63 -11.34
C THR A 107 -17.57 12.33 -12.45
N ARG A 108 -18.08 13.35 -13.14
CA ARG A 108 -18.99 13.18 -14.28
C ARG A 108 -18.31 12.47 -15.46
N GLU A 109 -17.14 12.95 -15.88
CA GLU A 109 -16.38 12.33 -16.97
C GLU A 109 -16.08 10.85 -16.67
N ARG A 110 -15.76 10.52 -15.42
CA ARG A 110 -15.50 9.14 -14.99
C ARG A 110 -16.77 8.27 -15.00
N HIS A 111 -17.92 8.82 -14.65
CA HIS A 111 -19.21 8.11 -14.77
C HIS A 111 -19.58 7.86 -16.24
N GLU A 112 -19.39 8.86 -17.09
CA GLU A 112 -19.68 8.79 -18.53
C GLU A 112 -18.77 7.79 -19.27
N LEU A 113 -17.46 7.78 -18.96
CA LEU A 113 -16.49 6.91 -19.64
C LEU A 113 -16.61 5.43 -19.27
N TRP A 114 -16.99 5.13 -18.03
CA TRP A 114 -16.93 3.76 -17.51
C TRP A 114 -18.30 3.11 -17.27
N GLY A 115 -19.40 3.87 -17.34
CA GLY A 115 -20.77 3.32 -17.32
C GLY A 115 -21.17 2.58 -16.03
N VAL A 116 -20.37 2.69 -14.97
CA VAL A 116 -20.63 2.13 -13.64
C VAL A 116 -20.62 3.22 -12.59
N ASN A 117 -21.42 3.03 -11.54
CA ASN A 117 -21.48 3.89 -10.37
C ASN A 117 -20.14 3.86 -9.61
N MET A 118 -19.18 4.69 -10.02
CA MET A 118 -17.87 4.82 -9.38
C MET A 118 -17.92 5.86 -8.26
N ASP A 119 -17.08 5.67 -7.25
CA ASP A 119 -16.89 6.65 -6.18
C ASP A 119 -16.53 8.04 -6.74
N ALA A 120 -17.09 9.08 -6.12
CA ALA A 120 -16.81 10.46 -6.48
C ALA A 120 -15.33 10.79 -6.28
N VAL A 121 -14.77 11.56 -7.23
CA VAL A 121 -13.39 12.05 -7.15
C VAL A 121 -13.30 13.08 -6.02
N THR A 122 -12.37 12.90 -5.09
CA THR A 122 -12.23 13.82 -3.95
C THR A 122 -11.29 14.99 -4.28
N ARG A 123 -11.34 16.05 -3.45
CA ARG A 123 -10.38 17.18 -3.53
C ARG A 123 -8.94 16.70 -3.39
N SER A 124 -8.70 15.71 -2.52
CA SER A 124 -7.37 15.12 -2.34
C SER A 124 -6.88 14.41 -3.59
N ASP A 125 -7.77 13.75 -4.34
CA ASP A 125 -7.40 13.08 -5.59
C ASP A 125 -7.04 14.10 -6.68
N ALA A 126 -7.87 15.15 -6.84
CA ALA A 126 -7.60 16.24 -7.76
C ALA A 126 -6.28 16.95 -7.44
N LEU A 127 -6.00 17.19 -6.15
CA LEU A 127 -4.75 17.81 -5.70
C LEU A 127 -3.53 16.93 -5.98
N ARG A 128 -3.61 15.62 -5.71
CA ARG A 128 -2.53 14.67 -6.03
C ARG A 128 -2.17 14.70 -7.50
N ILE A 129 -3.19 14.67 -8.37
CA ILE A 129 -2.98 14.70 -9.83
C ILE A 129 -2.31 16.01 -10.25
N ALA A 130 -2.80 17.15 -9.75
CA ALA A 130 -2.23 18.46 -10.07
C ALA A 130 -0.76 18.59 -9.63
N VAL A 131 -0.43 18.09 -8.43
CA VAL A 131 0.95 18.09 -7.91
C VAL A 131 1.86 17.20 -8.77
N LEU A 132 1.42 15.98 -9.09
CA LEU A 132 2.20 15.06 -9.92
C LEU A 132 2.48 15.63 -11.30
N GLU A 133 1.47 16.25 -11.92
CA GLU A 133 1.63 16.85 -13.25
C GLU A 133 2.54 18.08 -13.22
N GLY A 134 2.42 18.92 -12.19
CA GLY A 134 3.34 20.04 -11.97
C GLY A 134 4.79 19.60 -11.80
N LEU A 135 5.03 18.54 -11.01
CA LEU A 135 6.38 17.98 -10.82
C LEU A 135 6.98 17.47 -12.14
N LYS A 136 6.21 16.72 -12.94
CA LYS A 136 6.65 16.26 -14.27
C LYS A 136 7.04 17.41 -15.19
N GLN A 137 6.26 18.49 -15.19
CA GLN A 137 6.56 19.67 -16.00
C GLN A 137 7.85 20.38 -15.55
N LEU A 138 8.11 20.44 -14.24
CA LEU A 138 9.34 21.00 -13.70
C LEU A 138 10.57 20.16 -14.05
N GLU A 139 10.47 18.83 -14.01
CA GLU A 139 11.56 17.93 -14.42
C GLU A 139 11.89 18.06 -15.90
N ARG A 140 10.88 18.22 -16.76
CA ARG A 140 11.06 18.43 -18.20
C ARG A 140 11.75 19.75 -18.53
N LYS A 141 11.56 20.80 -17.74
CA LYS A 141 12.21 22.11 -17.92
C LYS A 141 13.67 22.15 -17.45
N LYS A 142 14.12 21.14 -16.71
CA LYS A 142 15.52 21.02 -16.23
C LYS A 142 16.43 20.23 -17.17
N ARG A 143 15.88 19.62 -18.22
CA ARG A 143 16.62 18.95 -19.29
C ARG A 143 16.72 19.88 -20.50
#